data_AF-A0A2R7LZ57-F1
#
_entry.id   AF-A0A2R7LZ57-F1
#
_cell.length_a   1.000
_cell.length_b   1.000
_cell.length_c   1.000
_cell.angle_alpha   90.00
_cell.angle_beta   90.00
_cell.angle_gamma   90.00
#
_symmetry.space_group_name_H-M   'P 1'
#
loop_
_entity.id
_entity.type
_entity.pdbx_description
1 polymer ?
#
loop_
_entity_poly.entity_id
_entity_poly.type
_entity_poly.pdbx_seq_one_letter_code
_entity_poly.pdbx_strand_id
1 'polypeptide(L)'
;SAAPSQADRGDIDAQGGAGGTVGTRVGTGWVVPVVALLVLLVAAAAPGAIRLVLRRRRLADARAGDPVAAWTAVREDAVDLGIPAPGAGSPRAFAARLVEEHGAEADDVDLLREALERASYAGDAADPARGPALAAAVERVRASLAARVGTGRRARARLLPRALVVRPGAVTTAPDRETVG
;
A
#
# COMPACT_ATOMS: atom_id res chain seq x y z
N SER A 1 -55.76 -3.34 67.61
CA SER A 1 -55.62 -3.98 66.29
C SER A 1 -56.49 -3.26 65.29
N ALA A 2 -55.89 -2.90 64.15
CA ALA A 2 -56.36 -1.89 63.21
C ALA A 2 -57.27 -2.43 62.09
N ALA A 3 -58.13 -1.55 61.61
CA ALA A 3 -58.73 -1.49 60.27
C ALA A 3 -59.22 -0.04 60.04
N PRO A 4 -59.51 0.47 58.82
CA PRO A 4 -58.99 0.20 57.47
C PRO A 4 -58.66 1.48 56.62
N SER A 5 -58.12 1.25 55.40
CA SER A 5 -58.31 1.94 54.09
C SER A 5 -58.02 3.44 53.81
N GLN A 6 -57.26 3.64 52.70
CA GLN A 6 -57.27 4.71 51.67
C GLN A 6 -57.08 6.19 52.10
N ALA A 7 -56.65 7.12 51.27
CA ALA A 7 -55.79 7.26 50.09
C ALA A 7 -55.78 8.78 49.80
N ASP A 8 -54.72 9.27 49.17
CA ASP A 8 -54.72 10.47 48.31
C ASP A 8 -54.98 11.86 48.93
N ARG A 9 -53.90 12.62 49.12
CA ARG A 9 -53.89 14.07 48.84
C ARG A 9 -52.45 14.52 48.59
N GLY A 10 -52.19 14.93 47.34
CA GLY A 10 -50.86 15.27 46.86
C GLY A 10 -50.22 16.47 47.56
N ASP A 11 -48.91 16.34 47.75
CA ASP A 11 -47.99 17.48 47.73
C ASP A 11 -47.27 17.46 46.38
N ILE A 12 -47.87 18.22 45.46
CA ILE A 12 -47.19 18.81 44.32
C ILE A 12 -46.42 20.01 44.91
N ASP A 13 -45.19 20.24 44.44
CA ASP A 13 -44.30 21.37 44.75
C ASP A 13 -43.20 21.15 45.81
N ALA A 14 -42.24 20.29 45.46
CA ALA A 14 -40.84 20.57 45.77
C ALA A 14 -40.01 20.57 44.46
N GLN A 15 -40.35 21.49 43.56
CA GLN A 15 -39.48 21.91 42.47
C GLN A 15 -38.34 22.77 43.04
N GLY A 16 -37.20 22.15 43.31
CA GLY A 16 -35.93 22.81 43.60
C GLY A 16 -34.87 22.33 42.62
N GLY A 17 -34.94 22.79 41.38
CA GLY A 17 -33.97 22.45 40.34
C GLY A 17 -32.58 23.00 40.65
N ALA A 18 -31.56 22.14 40.52
CA ALA A 18 -30.20 22.56 40.25
C ALA A 18 -29.47 21.48 39.46
N GLY A 19 -29.44 21.68 38.14
CA GLY A 19 -28.30 21.29 37.31
C GLY A 19 -28.11 19.80 37.06
N GLY A 20 -29.13 19.13 36.50
CA GLY A 20 -28.86 17.95 35.69
C GLY A 20 -27.93 18.37 34.55
N THR A 21 -26.64 18.08 34.68
CA THR A 21 -25.74 18.12 33.54
C THR A 21 -26.25 17.06 32.58
N VAL A 22 -27.08 17.47 31.61
CA VAL A 22 -27.19 16.76 30.33
C VAL A 22 -25.87 16.98 29.62
N GLY A 23 -24.79 16.45 30.20
CA GLY A 23 -23.65 16.04 29.43
C GLY A 23 -24.20 14.93 28.57
N THR A 24 -24.53 15.25 27.31
CA THR A 24 -24.53 14.26 26.25
C THR A 24 -23.23 13.49 26.42
N ARG A 25 -23.26 12.34 27.09
CA ARG A 25 -22.22 11.32 27.00
C ARG A 25 -22.30 10.86 25.56
N VAL A 26 -21.68 11.63 24.67
CA VAL A 26 -21.34 11.16 23.33
C VAL A 26 -20.47 9.94 23.60
N GLY A 27 -21.08 8.76 23.54
CA GLY A 27 -20.43 7.53 23.95
C GLY A 27 -19.19 7.34 23.08
N THR A 28 -18.02 7.62 23.63
CA THR A 28 -16.72 7.53 22.95
C THR A 28 -16.37 6.09 22.53
N GLY A 29 -17.24 5.11 22.82
CA GLY A 29 -17.11 3.72 22.45
C GLY A 29 -17.04 3.47 20.94
N TRP A 30 -17.56 4.38 20.10
CA TRP A 30 -17.40 4.28 18.64
C TRP A 30 -16.08 4.88 18.13
N VAL A 31 -15.41 5.73 18.92
CA VAL A 31 -14.17 6.40 18.51
C VAL A 31 -13.03 5.39 18.39
N VAL A 32 -12.90 4.47 19.35
CA VAL A 32 -11.86 3.43 19.32
C VAL A 32 -11.91 2.57 18.05
N PRO A 33 -13.05 1.96 17.66
CA PRO A 33 -13.10 1.16 16.43
C PRO A 33 -12.92 2.00 15.16
N VAL A 34 -13.38 3.25 15.14
CA VAL A 34 -13.16 4.15 13.99
C VAL A 34 -11.68 4.52 13.84
N VAL A 35 -11.01 4.86 14.94
CA VAL A 35 -9.56 5.14 14.93
C VAL A 35 -8.77 3.89 14.54
N ALA A 36 -9.13 2.72 15.07
CA ALA A 36 -8.49 1.47 14.70
C ALA A 36 -8.65 1.15 13.20
N LEU A 37 -9.85 1.36 12.64
CA LEU A 37 -10.12 1.21 11.22
C LEU A 37 -9.29 2.19 10.39
N LEU A 38 -9.21 3.46 10.79
CA LEU A 38 -8.40 4.47 10.10
C LEU A 38 -6.92 4.10 10.10
N VAL A 39 -6.37 3.68 11.24
CA VAL A 39 -4.98 3.21 11.34
C VAL A 39 -4.74 2.02 10.42
N LEU A 40 -5.66 1.05 10.38
CA LEU A 40 -5.57 -0.10 9.49
C LEU A 40 -5.59 0.31 8.02
N LEU A 41 -6.47 1.24 7.63
CA LEU A 41 -6.56 1.76 6.26
C LEU A 41 -5.28 2.51 5.86
N VAL A 42 -4.74 3.35 6.75
CA VAL A 42 -3.47 4.06 6.52
C VAL A 42 -2.32 3.07 6.39
N ALA A 43 -2.22 2.08 7.28
CA ALA A 43 -1.20 1.03 7.22
C ALA A 43 -1.30 0.20 5.93
N ALA A 44 -2.51 -0.09 5.46
CA ALA A 44 -2.74 -0.79 4.20
C ALA A 44 -2.42 0.07 2.96
N ALA A 45 -2.68 1.39 3.03
CA ALA A 45 -2.41 2.32 1.93
C ALA A 45 -0.94 2.78 1.86
N ALA A 46 -0.24 2.79 2.99
CA ALA A 46 1.12 3.31 3.09
C ALA A 46 2.11 2.68 2.10
N PRO A 47 2.16 1.34 1.89
CA PRO A 47 3.06 0.74 0.91
C PRO A 47 2.80 1.23 -0.52
N GLY A 48 1.53 1.43 -0.88
CA GLY A 48 1.14 1.94 -2.20
C GLY A 48 1.52 3.41 -2.39
N ALA A 49 1.29 4.23 -1.35
CA ALA A 49 1.66 5.65 -1.36
C ALA A 49 3.19 5.83 -1.46
N ILE A 50 3.97 5.09 -0.66
CA ILE A 50 5.43 5.11 -0.70
C ILE A 50 5.93 4.72 -2.09
N ARG A 51 5.42 3.63 -2.67
CA ARG A 51 5.77 3.19 -4.03
C ARG A 51 5.50 4.28 -5.07
N LEU A 52 4.34 4.94 -4.99
CA LEU A 52 3.98 5.99 -5.93
C LEU A 52 4.91 7.21 -5.82
N VAL A 53 5.24 7.62 -4.59
CA VAL A 53 6.16 8.75 -4.35
C VAL A 53 7.56 8.43 -4.86
N LEU A 54 8.09 7.24 -4.55
CA LEU A 54 9.40 6.80 -5.03
C LEU A 54 9.44 6.73 -6.55
N ARG A 55 8.41 6.16 -7.19
CA ARG A 55 8.29 6.13 -8.65
C ARG A 55 8.29 7.54 -9.26
N ARG A 56 7.52 8.47 -8.67
CA ARG A 56 7.48 9.86 -9.14
C ARG A 56 8.83 10.56 -9.01
N ARG A 57 9.52 10.36 -7.89
CA ARG A 57 10.88 10.90 -7.69
C ARG A 57 11.86 10.34 -8.71
N ARG A 58 11.92 9.02 -8.87
CA ARG A 58 12.79 8.37 -9.86
C ARG A 58 12.51 8.81 -11.29
N LEU A 59 11.25 9.03 -11.65
CA LEU A 59 10.92 9.54 -12.98
C LEU A 59 11.26 11.02 -13.13
N ALA A 60 11.29 11.79 -12.04
CA ALA A 60 11.84 13.14 -12.04
C ALA A 60 13.37 13.11 -12.18
N ASP A 61 14.05 12.22 -11.48
CA ASP A 61 15.50 12.03 -11.57
C ASP A 61 15.92 11.52 -12.96
N ALA A 62 15.16 10.59 -13.55
CA ALA A 62 15.33 10.15 -14.93
C ALA A 62 15.17 11.32 -15.91
N ARG A 63 14.17 12.20 -15.71
CA ARG A 63 14.00 13.43 -16.49
C ARG A 63 15.14 14.43 -16.30
N ALA A 64 15.79 14.41 -15.13
CA ALA A 64 16.98 15.18 -14.85
C ALA A 64 18.26 14.55 -15.44
N GLY A 65 18.15 13.37 -16.05
CA GLY A 65 19.26 12.72 -16.75
C GLY A 65 19.93 11.56 -16.00
N ASP A 66 19.38 11.10 -14.87
CA ASP A 66 19.95 10.00 -14.09
C ASP A 66 19.59 8.62 -14.71
N PRO A 67 20.57 7.90 -15.29
CA PRO A 67 20.34 6.58 -15.88
C PRO A 67 20.06 5.49 -14.83
N VAL A 68 20.61 5.63 -13.62
CA VAL A 68 20.42 4.68 -12.51
C VAL A 68 18.98 4.75 -12.01
N ALA A 69 18.46 5.97 -11.85
CA ALA A 69 17.06 6.18 -11.52
C ALA A 69 16.12 5.62 -12.60
N ALA A 70 16.42 5.87 -13.88
CA ALA A 70 15.64 5.36 -15.00
C ALA A 70 15.61 3.82 -15.05
N TRP A 71 16.76 3.16 -14.93
CA TRP A 71 16.82 1.70 -14.88
C TRP A 71 16.11 1.11 -13.67
N THR A 72 16.25 1.74 -12.50
CA THR A 72 15.58 1.30 -11.28
C THR A 72 14.05 1.39 -11.43
N ALA A 73 13.54 2.43 -12.08
CA ALA A 73 12.11 2.56 -12.35
C ALA A 73 11.58 1.40 -13.21
N VAL A 74 12.32 0.98 -14.25
CA VAL A 74 11.94 -0.21 -15.06
C VAL A 74 11.94 -1.48 -14.23
N ARG A 75 12.94 -1.69 -13.35
CA ARG A 75 12.98 -2.85 -12.45
C ARG A 75 11.77 -2.90 -11.52
N GLU A 76 11.40 -1.76 -10.94
CA GLU A 76 10.23 -1.64 -10.07
C GLU A 76 8.92 -1.89 -10.85
N ASP A 77 8.76 -1.29 -12.04
CA ASP A 77 7.60 -1.50 -12.90
C ASP A 77 7.48 -2.98 -13.34
N ALA A 78 8.59 -3.66 -13.62
CA ALA A 78 8.61 -5.10 -13.90
C ALA A 78 8.12 -5.92 -12.69
N VAL A 79 8.63 -5.64 -11.48
CA VAL A 79 8.20 -6.31 -10.25
C VAL A 79 6.71 -6.08 -9.98
N ASP A 80 6.22 -4.86 -10.20
CA ASP A 80 4.80 -4.52 -10.05
C ASP A 80 3.90 -5.26 -11.06
N LEU A 81 4.44 -5.61 -12.23
CA LEU A 81 3.78 -6.46 -13.24
C LEU A 81 3.93 -7.96 -12.95
N GLY A 82 4.62 -8.34 -11.87
CA GLY A 82 4.85 -9.72 -11.47
C GLY A 82 6.05 -10.39 -12.14
N ILE A 83 6.94 -9.60 -12.75
CA ILE A 83 8.20 -10.06 -13.34
C ILE A 83 9.29 -9.96 -12.25
N PRO A 84 9.82 -11.07 -11.75
CA PRO A 84 10.85 -11.03 -10.71
C PRO A 84 12.16 -10.45 -11.25
N ALA A 85 12.58 -9.31 -10.70
CA ALA A 85 13.91 -8.77 -10.92
C ALA A 85 14.93 -9.59 -10.09
N PRO A 86 15.96 -10.19 -10.70
CA PRO A 86 16.94 -10.96 -9.95
C PRO A 86 17.77 -10.04 -9.04
N GLY A 87 17.99 -10.46 -7.79
CA GLY A 87 18.81 -9.72 -6.82
C GLY A 87 20.32 -9.73 -7.14
N ALA A 88 20.78 -10.72 -7.94
CA ALA A 88 22.18 -10.95 -8.27
C ALA A 88 22.49 -11.06 -9.78
N GLY A 89 21.53 -10.68 -10.65
CA GLY A 89 21.72 -10.72 -12.12
C GLY A 89 22.33 -9.43 -12.67
N SER A 90 23.11 -9.54 -13.75
CA SER A 90 23.63 -8.35 -14.44
C SER A 90 22.51 -7.57 -15.15
N PRO A 91 22.67 -6.24 -15.37
CA PRO A 91 21.72 -5.45 -16.13
C PRO A 91 21.42 -6.04 -17.53
N ARG A 92 22.46 -6.58 -18.19
CA ARG A 92 22.35 -7.25 -19.49
C ARG A 92 21.45 -8.49 -19.44
N ALA A 93 21.62 -9.34 -18.44
CA ALA A 93 20.80 -10.54 -18.28
C ALA A 93 19.33 -10.19 -18.03
N PHE A 94 19.07 -9.13 -17.25
CA PHE A 94 17.71 -8.67 -17.01
C PHE A 94 17.09 -8.02 -18.26
N ALA A 95 17.87 -7.23 -19.02
CA ALA A 95 17.44 -6.65 -20.30
C ALA A 95 17.01 -7.74 -21.30
N ALA A 96 17.85 -8.76 -21.50
CA ALA A 96 17.56 -9.89 -22.37
C ALA A 96 16.24 -10.56 -21.98
N ARG A 97 16.04 -10.87 -20.69
CA ARG A 97 14.77 -11.42 -20.18
C ARG A 97 13.57 -10.54 -20.49
N LEU A 98 13.67 -9.23 -20.25
CA LEU A 98 12.56 -8.31 -20.49
C LEU A 98 12.12 -8.34 -21.96
N VAL A 99 13.07 -8.43 -22.89
CA VAL A 99 12.78 -8.47 -24.33
C VAL A 99 12.32 -9.86 -24.76
N GLU A 100 13.09 -10.90 -24.45
CA GLU A 100 12.88 -12.27 -24.94
C GLU A 100 11.66 -12.94 -24.31
N GLU A 101 11.50 -12.84 -22.99
CA GLU A 101 10.46 -13.57 -22.25
C GLU A 101 9.20 -12.72 -22.03
N HIS A 102 9.34 -11.40 -21.99
CA HIS A 102 8.25 -10.48 -21.63
C HIS A 102 7.94 -9.45 -22.71
N GLY A 103 8.67 -9.46 -23.83
CA GLY A 103 8.41 -8.66 -25.02
C GLY A 103 8.35 -7.16 -24.78
N ALA A 104 9.24 -6.67 -23.91
CA ALA A 104 9.56 -5.26 -23.84
C ALA A 104 10.15 -4.75 -25.17
N GLU A 105 9.95 -3.47 -25.47
CA GLU A 105 10.53 -2.83 -26.64
C GLU A 105 12.07 -2.83 -26.55
N ALA A 106 12.74 -3.52 -27.48
CA ALA A 106 14.18 -3.76 -27.42
C ALA A 106 15.00 -2.46 -27.41
N ASP A 107 14.69 -1.55 -28.34
CA ASP A 107 15.42 -0.28 -28.49
C ASP A 107 15.38 0.58 -27.22
N ASP A 108 14.23 0.63 -26.54
CA ASP A 108 14.08 1.39 -25.31
C ASP A 108 14.78 0.71 -24.12
N VAL A 109 14.74 -0.62 -24.04
CA VAL A 109 15.48 -1.37 -23.01
C VAL A 109 16.99 -1.20 -23.20
N ASP A 110 17.48 -1.28 -24.44
CA ASP A 110 18.89 -1.12 -24.76
C ASP A 110 19.41 0.29 -24.51
N LEU A 111 18.63 1.32 -24.87
CA LEU A 111 18.96 2.70 -24.55
C LEU A 111 19.19 2.90 -23.05
N LEU A 112 18.29 2.37 -22.21
CA LEU A 112 18.39 2.49 -20.75
C LEU A 112 19.56 1.68 -20.20
N ARG A 113 19.78 0.46 -20.71
CA ARG A 113 20.89 -0.42 -20.34
C ARG A 113 22.24 0.23 -20.66
N GLU A 114 22.40 0.77 -21.85
CA GLU A 114 23.65 1.43 -22.27
C GLU A 114 23.93 2.70 -21.47
N ALA A 115 22.90 3.49 -21.19
CA ALA A 115 23.02 4.66 -20.33
C ALA A 115 23.47 4.28 -18.91
N LEU A 116 22.91 3.20 -18.34
CA LEU A 116 23.34 2.67 -17.06
C LEU A 116 24.78 2.16 -17.09
N GLU A 117 25.16 1.39 -18.11
CA GLU A 117 26.51 0.86 -18.25
C GLU A 117 27.52 2.01 -18.35
N ARG A 118 27.22 3.04 -19.14
CA ARG A 118 28.06 4.23 -19.25
C ARG A 118 28.22 4.93 -17.90
N ALA A 119 27.12 5.16 -17.17
CA ALA A 119 27.19 5.74 -15.83
C ALA A 119 28.02 4.86 -14.85
N SER A 120 27.88 3.54 -14.95
CA SER A 120 28.55 2.59 -14.05
C SER A 120 30.05 2.45 -14.34
N TYR A 121 30.46 2.50 -15.61
CA TYR A 121 31.86 2.27 -16.03
C TYR A 121 32.64 3.56 -16.29
N ALA A 122 32.00 4.58 -16.87
CA ALA A 122 32.66 5.86 -17.16
C ALA A 122 32.57 6.85 -16.00
N GLY A 123 31.73 6.57 -15.00
CA GLY A 123 31.46 7.51 -13.91
C GLY A 123 30.72 8.76 -14.37
N ASP A 124 30.12 8.73 -15.57
CA ASP A 124 29.33 9.83 -16.12
C ASP A 124 28.20 10.18 -15.15
N ALA A 125 28.16 11.46 -14.75
CA ALA A 125 27.09 12.01 -13.94
C ALA A 125 25.79 12.12 -14.76
N ALA A 126 24.69 12.47 -14.06
CA ALA A 126 23.41 12.75 -14.71
C ALA A 126 23.57 13.78 -15.84
N ASP A 127 23.02 13.45 -17.02
CA ASP A 127 23.04 14.31 -18.20
C ASP A 127 21.63 14.80 -18.53
N PRO A 128 21.28 16.06 -18.16
CA PRO A 128 19.95 16.61 -18.40
C PRO A 128 19.52 16.59 -19.87
N ALA A 129 20.47 16.63 -20.82
CA ALA A 129 20.14 16.58 -22.24
C ALA A 129 19.56 15.23 -22.66
N ARG A 130 19.93 14.14 -21.97
CA ARG A 130 19.42 12.78 -22.21
C ARG A 130 18.17 12.46 -21.38
N GLY A 131 17.87 13.27 -20.36
CA GLY A 131 16.77 13.03 -19.43
C GLY A 131 15.39 12.81 -20.06
N PRO A 132 14.95 13.65 -21.02
CA PRO A 132 13.68 13.43 -21.72
C PRO A 132 13.61 12.09 -22.46
N ALA A 133 14.70 11.66 -23.09
CA ALA A 133 14.81 10.37 -23.77
C ALA A 133 14.75 9.20 -22.78
N LEU A 134 15.48 9.28 -21.66
CA LEU A 134 15.44 8.27 -20.60
C LEU A 134 14.03 8.11 -20.03
N ALA A 135 13.38 9.22 -19.69
CA ALA A 135 12.03 9.19 -19.13
C ALA A 135 10.99 8.63 -20.12
N ALA A 136 11.13 8.96 -21.41
CA ALA A 136 10.26 8.42 -22.46
C ALA A 136 10.46 6.91 -22.66
N ALA A 137 11.71 6.44 -22.66
CA ALA A 137 12.04 5.03 -22.76
C ALA A 137 11.46 4.23 -21.59
N VAL A 138 11.55 4.74 -20.34
CA VAL A 138 10.94 4.10 -19.16
C VAL A 138 9.43 3.90 -19.36
N GLU A 139 8.70 4.93 -19.79
CA GLU A 139 7.26 4.83 -19.99
C GLU A 139 6.89 3.91 -21.18
N ARG A 140 7.68 3.88 -22.26
CA ARG A 140 7.47 2.97 -23.38
C ARG A 140 7.71 1.51 -23.00
N VAL A 141 8.80 1.19 -22.29
CA VAL A 141 9.06 -0.16 -21.75
C VAL A 141 7.92 -0.60 -20.85
N ARG A 142 7.46 0.28 -19.97
CA ARG A 142 6.31 -0.01 -19.10
C ARG A 142 5.05 -0.29 -19.91
N ALA A 143 4.78 0.50 -20.95
CA ALA A 143 3.63 0.32 -21.82
C ALA A 143 3.69 -1.00 -22.60
N SER A 144 4.86 -1.40 -23.11
CA SER A 144 5.04 -2.69 -23.80
C SER A 144 4.85 -3.87 -22.86
N LEU A 145 5.44 -3.82 -21.66
CA LEU A 145 5.25 -4.87 -20.64
C LEU A 145 3.78 -4.96 -20.19
N ALA A 146 3.15 -3.81 -19.99
CA ALA A 146 1.75 -3.67 -19.62
C ALA A 146 0.79 -4.29 -20.64
N ALA A 147 1.06 -4.12 -21.94
CA ALA A 147 0.24 -4.63 -23.02
C ALA A 147 0.20 -6.16 -23.04
N ARG A 148 1.31 -6.82 -22.66
CA ARG A 148 1.44 -8.28 -22.69
C ARG A 148 0.89 -9.01 -21.47
N VAL A 149 0.81 -8.35 -20.31
CA VAL A 149 0.33 -9.00 -19.06
C VAL A 149 -1.19 -9.26 -19.05
N GLY A 150 -1.97 -8.60 -19.91
CA GLY A 150 -3.41 -8.79 -20.01
C GLY A 150 -4.19 -8.35 -18.76
N THR A 151 -5.42 -7.90 -18.95
CA THR A 151 -6.31 -7.27 -17.96
C THR A 151 -6.59 -8.13 -16.70
N GLY A 152 -6.38 -9.45 -16.75
CA GLY A 152 -6.75 -10.40 -15.69
C GLY A 152 -5.82 -10.46 -14.46
N ARG A 153 -4.49 -10.30 -14.63
CA ARG A 153 -3.53 -10.31 -13.51
C ARG A 153 -3.46 -8.94 -12.81
N ARG A 154 -3.69 -7.86 -13.56
CA ARG A 154 -3.82 -6.48 -13.07
C ARG A 154 -5.00 -6.28 -12.11
N ALA A 155 -6.11 -6.98 -12.34
CA ALA A 155 -7.26 -6.96 -11.44
C ALA A 155 -6.96 -7.67 -10.12
N ARG A 156 -6.34 -8.86 -10.14
CA ARG A 156 -6.00 -9.63 -8.93
C ARG A 156 -4.96 -8.96 -8.04
N ALA A 157 -3.98 -8.26 -8.61
CA ALA A 157 -2.94 -7.55 -7.86
C ALA A 157 -3.42 -6.25 -7.19
N ARG A 158 -4.51 -5.65 -7.70
CA ARG A 158 -5.12 -4.43 -7.12
C ARG A 158 -6.26 -4.71 -6.14
N LEU A 159 -6.91 -5.88 -6.23
CA LEU A 159 -8.14 -6.20 -5.47
C LEU A 159 -7.94 -7.16 -4.29
N LEU A 160 -6.80 -7.83 -4.15
CA LEU A 160 -6.54 -8.68 -2.99
C LEU A 160 -5.71 -7.91 -1.96
N PRO A 161 -6.33 -7.24 -0.96
CA PRO A 161 -5.59 -6.71 0.17
C PRO A 161 -4.85 -7.88 0.84
N ARG A 162 -3.52 -7.76 0.94
CA ARG A 162 -2.65 -8.72 1.66
C ARG A 162 -3.10 -8.97 3.11
N ALA A 163 -3.98 -8.13 3.65
CA ALA A 163 -4.60 -8.30 4.96
C ALA A 163 -5.54 -9.52 5.08
N LEU A 164 -6.06 -10.08 3.98
CA LEU A 164 -6.92 -11.28 4.03
C LEU A 164 -6.14 -12.60 4.14
N VAL A 165 -4.80 -12.56 4.09
CA VAL A 165 -3.95 -13.77 4.18
C VAL A 165 -3.51 -14.05 5.62
N VAL A 166 -3.75 -13.14 6.57
CA VAL A 166 -3.57 -13.44 8.00
C VAL A 166 -4.82 -14.16 8.48
N ARG A 167 -4.78 -15.49 8.45
CA ARG A 167 -5.66 -16.34 9.25
C ARG A 167 -5.50 -15.89 10.70
N PRO A 168 -6.51 -15.27 11.34
CA PRO A 168 -6.46 -15.08 12.78
C PRO A 168 -6.36 -16.48 13.36
N GLY A 169 -5.29 -16.75 14.10
CA GLY A 169 -5.19 -17.94 14.92
C GLY A 169 -6.47 -18.01 15.72
N ALA A 170 -7.24 -19.09 15.52
CA ALA A 170 -8.21 -19.50 16.51
C ALA A 170 -7.38 -19.88 17.74
N VAL A 171 -7.08 -18.88 18.56
CA VAL A 171 -6.67 -19.08 19.94
C VAL A 171 -7.93 -19.60 20.62
N THR A 172 -8.15 -20.91 20.50
CA THR A 172 -9.01 -21.63 21.43
C THR A 172 -8.20 -21.71 22.71
N THR A 173 -8.40 -20.71 23.57
CA THR A 173 -8.05 -20.81 24.98
C THR A 173 -8.79 -22.01 25.55
N ALA A 174 -8.05 -22.89 26.23
CA ALA A 174 -8.50 -24.11 26.86
C ALA A 174 -9.67 -23.89 27.85
N PRO A 175 -10.32 -24.99 28.26
CA PRO A 175 -10.30 -25.24 29.69
C PRO A 175 -9.54 -26.52 30.00
N ASP A 176 -8.56 -26.33 30.88
CA ASP A 176 -8.00 -27.33 31.77
C ASP A 176 -9.11 -28.22 32.35
N ARG A 177 -8.96 -29.54 32.19
CA ARG A 177 -9.64 -30.57 32.97
C ARG A 177 -8.67 -31.72 33.20
N GLU A 178 -7.80 -31.48 34.14
CA GLU A 178 -7.35 -32.47 35.09
C GLU A 178 -8.56 -33.29 35.63
N THR A 179 -8.61 -34.59 35.31
CA THR A 179 -9.28 -35.59 36.15
C THR A 179 -8.49 -36.90 36.07
N VAL A 180 -7.84 -37.15 37.21
CA VAL A 180 -7.24 -38.39 37.69
C VAL A 180 -8.19 -39.59 37.50
N GLY A 181 -7.62 -40.74 37.15
CA GLY A 181 -8.27 -42.05 37.11
C GLY A 181 -7.34 -43.12 36.56
#